data_AF-A0A812Y7W4-F1
#
_entry.id   AF-A0A812Y7W4-F1
#
_cell.length_a   1.000
_cell.length_b   1.000
_cell.length_c   1.000
_cell.angle_alpha   90.00
_cell.angle_beta   90.00
_cell.angle_gamma   90.00
#
_symmetry.space_group_name_H-M   'P 1'
#
loop_
_entity.id
_entity.type
_entity.pdbx_description
1 polymer ?
#
loop_
_entity_poly.entity_id
_entity_poly.type
_entity_poly.pdbx_seq_one_letter_code
_entity_poly.pdbx_strand_id
1 'polypeptide(L)'
;MPLSEPDDEGIPRLGAGPNEHLGVPEMVLESGGLSRSDSMDITNDPRFFTENVLTARLTAFASLGIVAGLMVQNSLDHLFDMQKRMNPFNGDVVDGACQLAGFFLLGIVQLFNVIATYVGVAQPYHTIRLMTAGPAGFDASVCYYLNPNISTWRHFAVSMALVSMPLFLASSGLRMVVKFDRENYDYPDPSGSHPDSGSKILGVIMLIYFSLMAVIVVYVHRLHFKVFDEKYDRAKPSMKQHHEVLDVMSSRIFSGRRGKDYASYTSR
;
A
#
# COMPACT_ATOMS: atom_id res chain seq x y z
N MET A 1 9.47 -25.91 19.79
CA MET A 1 8.81 -25.86 18.48
C MET A 1 8.31 -27.27 18.19
N PRO A 2 7.01 -27.51 18.16
CA PRO A 2 6.49 -28.81 17.75
C PRO A 2 6.73 -28.95 16.23
N LEU A 3 7.39 -30.03 15.85
CA LEU A 3 7.58 -30.43 14.46
C LEU A 3 6.24 -30.93 13.94
N SER A 4 5.65 -30.21 12.99
CA SER A 4 4.48 -30.67 12.24
C SER A 4 4.82 -31.92 11.44
N GLU A 5 4.06 -32.99 11.63
CA GLU A 5 4.13 -34.19 10.80
C GLU A 5 3.88 -33.84 9.32
N PRO A 6 4.58 -34.49 8.38
CA PRO A 6 4.30 -34.35 6.96
C PRO A 6 3.04 -35.17 6.62
N ASP A 7 1.91 -34.50 6.43
CA ASP A 7 0.72 -35.12 5.88
C ASP A 7 0.96 -35.51 4.40
N ASP A 8 0.73 -36.79 4.11
CA ASP A 8 1.10 -37.51 2.88
C ASP A 8 0.22 -37.19 1.64
N GLU A 9 -0.50 -36.07 1.66
CA GLU A 9 -1.23 -35.56 0.50
C GLU A 9 -0.75 -34.14 0.19
N GLY A 10 0.19 -34.04 -0.77
CA GLY A 10 0.77 -32.79 -1.26
C GLY A 10 -0.20 -31.83 -1.97
N ILE A 11 -1.49 -31.86 -1.63
CA ILE A 11 -2.48 -30.89 -2.05
C ILE A 11 -2.76 -29.99 -0.84
N PRO A 12 -2.30 -28.72 -0.84
CA PRO A 12 -2.62 -27.80 0.24
C PRO A 12 -4.14 -27.71 0.38
N ARG A 13 -4.66 -28.07 1.56
CA ARG A 13 -6.09 -27.97 1.87
C ARG A 13 -6.52 -26.52 1.66
N LEU A 14 -7.38 -26.30 0.66
CA LEU A 14 -7.99 -25.00 0.34
C LEU A 14 -8.98 -24.50 1.42
N GLY A 15 -8.82 -24.93 2.68
CA GLY A 15 -9.78 -24.72 3.77
C GLY A 15 -9.17 -24.73 5.17
N ALA A 16 -7.85 -24.56 5.33
CA ALA A 16 -7.30 -24.19 6.63
C ALA A 16 -7.89 -22.82 7.03
N GLY A 17 -8.35 -22.69 8.28
CA GLY A 17 -9.06 -21.51 8.75
C GLY A 17 -8.29 -20.21 8.46
N PRO A 18 -8.99 -19.11 8.17
CA PRO A 18 -8.38 -17.90 7.59
C PRO A 18 -7.22 -17.30 8.38
N ASN A 19 -7.05 -17.66 9.66
CA ASN A 19 -6.17 -16.96 10.60
C ASN A 19 -5.01 -17.80 11.19
N GLU A 20 -4.86 -19.08 10.86
CA GLU A 20 -3.93 -19.96 11.60
C GLU A 20 -2.45 -19.81 11.18
N HIS A 21 -2.18 -19.10 10.07
CA HIS A 21 -0.84 -18.90 9.53
C HIS A 21 -0.40 -17.42 9.44
N LEU A 22 -1.19 -16.49 9.98
CA LEU A 22 -0.82 -15.07 9.96
C LEU A 22 0.20 -14.75 11.07
N GLY A 23 1.26 -14.06 10.69
CA GLY A 23 2.23 -13.51 11.63
C GLY A 23 1.61 -12.43 12.52
N VAL A 24 2.19 -12.22 13.70
CA VAL A 24 1.82 -11.15 14.64
C VAL A 24 1.58 -9.78 13.98
N PRO A 25 2.44 -9.27 13.06
CA PRO A 25 2.19 -7.98 12.42
C PRO A 25 0.93 -7.96 11.55
N GLU A 26 0.60 -9.08 10.92
CA GLU A 26 -0.55 -9.18 10.00
C GLU A 26 -1.87 -9.18 10.77
N MET A 27 -1.89 -9.83 11.93
CA MET A 27 -3.04 -9.82 12.85
C MET A 27 -3.35 -8.41 13.37
N VAL A 28 -2.31 -7.63 13.69
CA VAL A 28 -2.49 -6.22 14.11
C VAL A 28 -3.06 -5.38 12.96
N LEU A 29 -2.58 -5.61 11.74
CA LEU A 29 -3.05 -4.91 10.54
C LEU A 29 -4.51 -5.22 10.20
N GLU A 30 -4.92 -6.47 10.34
CA GLU A 30 -6.29 -6.91 10.15
C GLU A 30 -7.22 -6.33 11.23
N SER A 31 -6.79 -6.36 12.49
CA SER A 31 -7.55 -5.76 13.61
C SER A 31 -7.74 -4.24 13.47
N GLY A 32 -6.81 -3.56 12.82
CA GLY A 32 -6.89 -2.12 12.52
C GLY A 32 -7.84 -1.78 11.38
N GLY A 33 -8.49 -2.76 10.74
CA GLY A 33 -9.36 -2.54 9.58
C GLY A 33 -8.62 -2.06 8.33
N LEU A 34 -7.29 -2.13 8.33
CA LEU A 34 -6.44 -1.68 7.21
C LEU A 34 -6.29 -2.74 6.11
N SER A 35 -6.66 -3.99 6.40
CA SER A 35 -6.67 -5.11 5.45
C SER A 35 -8.03 -5.79 5.50
N ARG A 36 -9.00 -5.33 4.71
CA ARG A 36 -10.23 -6.10 4.46
C ARG A 36 -10.00 -6.94 3.20
N SER A 37 -9.59 -8.18 3.41
CA SER A 37 -9.16 -9.16 2.39
C SER A 37 -10.30 -9.73 1.53
N ASP A 38 -11.56 -9.34 1.78
CA ASP A 38 -12.78 -9.88 1.18
C ASP A 38 -12.94 -9.70 -0.35
N SER A 39 -12.06 -8.95 -1.02
CA SER A 39 -12.29 -8.48 -2.40
C SER A 39 -11.52 -9.20 -3.50
N MET A 40 -11.00 -10.40 -3.25
CA MET A 40 -9.99 -10.99 -4.13
C MET A 40 -10.36 -12.25 -4.89
N ASP A 41 -11.64 -12.45 -5.20
CA ASP A 41 -12.00 -13.45 -6.21
C ASP A 41 -11.36 -13.09 -7.56
N ILE A 42 -10.50 -13.99 -8.04
CA ILE A 42 -9.89 -13.98 -9.38
C ILE A 42 -10.54 -15.12 -10.14
N THR A 43 -11.75 -14.87 -10.62
CA THR A 43 -12.40 -15.78 -11.57
C THR A 43 -12.19 -15.18 -12.95
N ASN A 44 -11.20 -15.69 -13.69
CA ASN A 44 -11.12 -15.36 -15.10
C ASN A 44 -12.22 -16.10 -15.85
N ASP A 45 -12.99 -15.35 -16.63
CA ASP A 45 -13.84 -15.96 -17.64
C ASP A 45 -12.91 -16.63 -18.68
N PRO A 46 -13.01 -17.96 -18.89
CA PRO A 46 -12.19 -18.69 -19.86
C PRO A 46 -12.38 -18.24 -21.31
N ARG A 47 -13.26 -17.27 -21.60
CA ARG A 47 -13.41 -16.67 -22.93
C ARG A 47 -12.46 -15.49 -23.17
N PHE A 48 -11.93 -14.87 -22.11
CA PHE A 48 -11.05 -13.70 -22.19
C PHE A 48 -9.61 -14.07 -21.84
N PHE A 49 -8.96 -14.88 -22.67
CA PHE A 49 -7.56 -15.29 -22.48
C PHE A 49 -6.53 -14.16 -22.73
N THR A 50 -6.95 -13.03 -23.28
CA THR A 50 -6.04 -11.96 -23.73
C THR A 50 -5.71 -10.92 -22.65
N GLU A 51 -6.56 -10.71 -21.64
CA GLU A 51 -6.29 -9.80 -20.53
C GLU A 51 -6.82 -10.36 -19.19
N ASN A 52 -5.93 -11.01 -18.44
CA ASN A 52 -6.24 -11.51 -17.11
C ASN A 52 -6.45 -10.34 -16.13
N VAL A 53 -7.49 -10.39 -15.29
CA VAL A 53 -7.72 -9.41 -14.22
C VAL A 53 -6.49 -9.23 -13.32
N LEU A 54 -5.69 -10.28 -13.14
CA LEU A 54 -4.44 -10.26 -12.40
C LEU A 54 -3.40 -9.32 -13.04
N THR A 55 -3.22 -9.33 -14.37
CA THR A 55 -2.22 -8.47 -15.03
C THR A 55 -2.65 -7.00 -14.99
N ALA A 56 -3.94 -6.71 -15.07
CA ALA A 56 -4.48 -5.36 -14.87
C ALA A 56 -4.19 -4.85 -13.44
N ARG A 57 -4.46 -5.67 -12.42
CA ARG A 57 -4.16 -5.34 -11.01
C ARG A 57 -2.67 -5.16 -10.76
N LEU A 58 -1.82 -6.03 -11.31
CA LEU A 58 -0.37 -5.93 -11.17
C LEU A 58 0.18 -4.68 -11.87
N THR A 59 -0.36 -4.32 -13.03
CA THR A 59 0.04 -3.10 -13.75
C THR A 59 -0.33 -1.84 -12.96
N ALA A 60 -1.54 -1.80 -12.40
CA ALA A 60 -1.96 -0.71 -11.52
C ALA A 60 -1.11 -0.62 -10.24
N PHE A 61 -0.69 -1.76 -9.70
CA PHE A 61 0.20 -1.78 -8.54
C PHE A 61 1.63 -1.35 -8.88
N ALA A 62 2.14 -1.72 -10.06
CA ALA A 62 3.45 -1.31 -10.52
C ALA A 62 3.53 0.21 -10.71
N SER A 63 2.48 0.85 -11.24
CA SER A 63 2.46 2.32 -11.37
C SER A 63 2.49 3.04 -10.02
N LEU A 64 1.78 2.51 -9.01
CA LEU A 64 1.90 3.01 -7.63
C LEU A 64 3.31 2.83 -7.06
N GLY A 65 3.97 1.70 -7.35
CA GLY A 65 5.37 1.47 -6.98
C GLY A 65 6.34 2.49 -7.56
N ILE A 66 6.13 2.92 -8.81
CA ILE A 66 6.91 3.97 -9.47
C ILE A 66 6.70 5.32 -8.76
N VAL A 67 5.45 5.69 -8.46
CA VAL A 67 5.14 6.94 -7.75
C VAL A 67 5.79 6.95 -6.37
N ALA A 68 5.68 5.86 -5.61
CA ALA A 68 6.36 5.71 -4.33
C ALA A 68 7.89 5.83 -4.47
N GLY A 69 8.48 5.26 -5.53
CA GLY A 69 9.92 5.35 -5.80
C GLY A 69 10.38 6.78 -6.11
N LEU A 70 9.58 7.56 -6.86
CA LEU A 70 9.85 8.98 -7.07
C LEU A 70 9.75 9.77 -5.76
N MET A 71 8.79 9.42 -4.89
CA MET A 71 8.70 10.04 -3.57
C MET A 71 9.91 9.70 -2.70
N VAL A 72 10.40 8.45 -2.69
CA VAL A 72 11.63 8.03 -1.99
C VAL A 72 12.80 8.93 -2.38
N GLN A 73 13.01 9.17 -3.67
CA GLN A 73 14.10 10.02 -4.15
C GLN A 73 13.96 11.45 -3.60
N ASN A 74 12.78 12.06 -3.77
CA ASN A 74 12.53 13.43 -3.31
C ASN A 74 12.65 13.56 -1.78
N SER A 75 12.16 12.59 -1.01
CA SER A 75 12.29 12.63 0.45
C SER A 75 13.73 12.41 0.93
N LEU A 76 14.54 11.59 0.24
CA LEU A 76 15.98 11.47 0.54
C LEU A 76 16.72 12.76 0.25
N ASP A 77 16.47 13.40 -0.89
CA ASP A 77 17.12 14.66 -1.25
C ASP A 77 16.78 15.74 -0.21
N HIS A 78 15.52 15.79 0.24
CA HIS A 78 15.09 16.69 1.31
C HIS A 78 15.71 16.37 2.68
N LEU A 79 15.93 15.09 2.98
CA LEU A 79 16.54 14.63 4.22
C LEU A 79 18.03 14.99 4.28
N PHE A 80 18.74 14.85 3.16
CA PHE A 80 20.17 15.14 3.04
C PHE A 80 20.49 16.63 2.91
N ASP A 81 19.63 17.41 2.26
CA ASP A 81 19.75 18.88 2.16
C ASP A 81 19.45 19.58 3.50
N MET A 82 19.10 18.85 4.55
CA MET A 82 18.81 19.43 5.85
C MET A 82 20.10 19.72 6.65
N GLN A 83 20.33 21.00 6.97
CA GLN A 83 21.47 21.41 7.79
C GLN A 83 21.39 20.81 9.20
N LYS A 84 22.43 20.04 9.58
CA LYS A 84 22.52 19.27 10.83
C LYS A 84 22.89 20.10 12.07
N ARG A 85 23.11 21.41 11.90
CA ARG A 85 23.41 22.33 13.02
C ARG A 85 22.13 22.63 13.78
N MET A 86 21.76 21.74 14.70
CA MET A 86 20.69 21.95 15.67
C MET A 86 21.35 22.27 17.01
N ASN A 87 21.18 23.49 17.50
CA ASN A 87 21.49 23.84 18.88
C ASN A 87 20.18 23.92 19.68
N PRO A 88 19.63 22.78 20.14
CA PRO A 88 18.32 22.76 20.81
C PRO A 88 18.28 23.54 22.14
N PHE A 89 19.43 23.94 22.68
CA PHE A 89 19.55 24.52 24.03
C PHE A 89 19.99 25.99 24.09
N ASN A 90 20.33 26.64 22.95
CA ASN A 90 21.10 27.90 22.99
C ASN A 90 20.43 29.13 22.37
N GLY A 91 19.09 29.16 22.25
CA GLY A 91 18.36 30.39 21.88
C GLY A 91 17.00 30.13 21.23
N ASP A 92 16.97 29.37 20.15
CA ASP A 92 15.75 29.14 19.36
C ASP A 92 15.25 27.68 19.47
N VAL A 93 14.73 27.36 20.66
CA VAL A 93 14.20 26.03 20.98
C VAL A 93 13.06 25.64 20.03
N VAL A 94 12.24 26.60 19.62
CA VAL A 94 11.07 26.38 18.76
C VAL A 94 11.48 25.97 17.34
N ASP A 95 12.47 26.64 16.76
CA ASP A 95 12.95 26.31 15.40
C ASP A 95 13.70 24.99 15.38
N GLY A 96 14.48 24.71 16.43
CA GLY A 96 15.12 23.40 16.63
C GLY A 96 14.10 22.27 16.75
N ALA A 97 13.03 22.44 17.54
CA ALA A 97 11.96 21.46 17.69
C ALA A 97 11.16 21.26 16.41
N CYS A 98 10.82 22.34 15.70
CA CYS A 98 10.12 22.30 14.42
C CYS A 98 10.93 21.54 13.37
N GLN A 99 12.23 21.82 13.28
CA GLN A 99 13.12 21.11 12.35
C GLN A 99 13.27 19.63 12.72
N LEU A 100 13.39 19.29 14.02
CA LEU A 100 13.48 17.90 14.47
C LEU A 100 12.18 17.13 14.17
N ALA A 101 11.03 17.75 14.40
CA ALA A 101 9.73 17.19 14.06
C ALA A 101 9.60 17.00 12.53
N GLY A 102 10.01 17.98 11.74
CA GLY A 102 10.05 17.90 10.28
C GLY A 102 10.94 16.77 9.78
N PHE A 103 12.12 16.59 10.38
CA PHE A 103 13.05 15.50 10.07
C PHE A 103 12.49 14.12 10.41
N PHE A 104 11.88 13.97 11.60
CA PHE A 104 11.30 12.71 12.02
C PHE A 104 10.09 12.32 11.15
N LEU A 105 9.22 13.28 10.84
CA LEU A 105 8.10 13.07 9.92
C LEU A 105 8.59 12.68 8.52
N LEU A 106 9.62 13.34 8.00
CA LEU A 106 10.22 13.00 6.70
C LEU A 106 10.85 11.60 6.74
N GLY A 107 11.47 11.21 7.85
CA GLY A 107 12.01 9.87 8.06
C GLY A 107 10.93 8.78 8.05
N ILE A 108 9.77 9.03 8.68
CA ILE A 108 8.61 8.12 8.63
C ILE A 108 8.09 8.01 7.19
N VAL A 109 7.92 9.15 6.50
CA VAL A 109 7.50 9.19 5.09
C VAL A 109 8.46 8.38 4.21
N GLN A 110 9.76 8.56 4.42
CA GLN A 110 10.82 7.82 3.72
C GLN A 110 10.67 6.31 3.93
N LEU A 111 10.49 5.87 5.18
CA LEU A 111 10.34 4.46 5.51
C LEU A 111 9.11 3.86 4.82
N PHE A 112 7.97 4.54 4.87
CA PHE A 112 6.72 4.11 4.23
C PHE A 112 6.87 3.99 2.72
N ASN A 113 7.50 4.96 2.06
CA ASN A 113 7.71 4.91 0.61
C ASN A 113 8.72 3.82 0.21
N VAL A 114 9.77 3.57 0.99
CA VAL A 114 10.72 2.47 0.71
C VAL A 114 10.03 1.11 0.77
N ILE A 115 9.22 0.88 1.82
CA ILE A 115 8.45 -0.36 1.94
C ILE A 115 7.48 -0.49 0.76
N ALA A 116 6.76 0.58 0.42
CA ALA A 116 5.80 0.57 -0.67
C ALA A 116 6.47 0.30 -2.03
N THR A 117 7.61 0.92 -2.32
CA THR A 117 8.39 0.66 -3.54
C THR A 117 8.89 -0.78 -3.59
N TYR A 118 9.40 -1.31 -2.48
CA TYR A 118 9.89 -2.69 -2.44
C TYR A 118 8.77 -3.69 -2.75
N VAL A 119 7.63 -3.59 -2.06
CA VAL A 119 6.46 -4.47 -2.32
C VAL A 119 5.97 -4.26 -3.76
N GLY A 120 5.91 -3.00 -4.21
CA GLY A 120 5.56 -2.56 -5.56
C GLY A 120 6.33 -3.26 -6.68
N VAL A 121 7.61 -3.55 -6.45
CA VAL A 121 8.48 -4.22 -7.43
C VAL A 121 8.51 -5.73 -7.23
N ALA A 122 8.60 -6.20 -5.99
CA ALA A 122 8.75 -7.62 -5.68
C ALA A 122 7.52 -8.43 -6.10
N GLN A 123 6.31 -7.91 -5.85
CA GLN A 123 5.09 -8.67 -6.09
C GLN A 123 4.79 -8.90 -7.59
N PRO A 124 4.86 -7.89 -8.48
CA PRO A 124 4.74 -8.13 -9.92
C PRO A 124 5.85 -9.03 -10.47
N TYR A 125 7.09 -8.86 -10.01
CA TYR A 125 8.21 -9.68 -10.44
C TYR A 125 7.97 -11.18 -10.19
N HIS A 126 7.61 -11.57 -8.97
CA HIS A 126 7.35 -12.97 -8.64
C HIS A 126 6.10 -13.50 -9.34
N THR A 127 5.05 -12.70 -9.44
CA THR A 127 3.79 -13.16 -10.05
C THR A 127 3.95 -13.40 -11.55
N ILE A 128 4.63 -12.50 -12.28
CA ILE A 128 4.91 -12.68 -13.71
C ILE A 128 5.83 -13.88 -13.92
N ARG A 129 6.84 -14.07 -13.07
CA ARG A 129 7.75 -15.22 -13.16
C ARG A 129 7.06 -16.56 -12.92
N LEU A 130 6.10 -16.62 -11.98
CA LEU A 130 5.29 -17.81 -11.77
C LEU A 130 4.36 -18.06 -12.95
N MET A 131 3.73 -17.01 -13.48
CA MET A 131 2.82 -17.10 -14.61
C MET A 131 3.48 -17.67 -15.88
N THR A 132 4.78 -17.45 -16.06
CA THR A 132 5.55 -17.96 -17.20
C THR A 132 6.23 -19.31 -16.95
N ALA A 133 6.05 -19.93 -15.78
CA ALA A 133 6.72 -21.18 -15.38
C ALA A 133 6.16 -22.47 -16.02
N GLY A 134 5.44 -22.36 -17.15
CA GLY A 134 4.89 -23.49 -17.90
C GLY A 134 3.37 -23.64 -17.80
N PRO A 135 2.79 -24.79 -18.17
CA PRO A 135 1.33 -24.96 -18.30
C PRO A 135 0.57 -24.84 -16.97
N ALA A 136 1.23 -25.10 -15.84
CA ALA A 136 0.67 -24.91 -14.49
C ALA A 136 1.09 -23.59 -13.83
N GLY A 137 1.88 -22.75 -14.52
CA GLY A 137 2.43 -21.52 -13.96
C GLY A 137 1.35 -20.49 -13.59
N PHE A 138 0.26 -20.47 -14.37
CA PHE A 138 -0.90 -19.63 -14.08
C PHE A 138 -1.52 -19.96 -12.72
N ASP A 139 -1.85 -21.22 -12.46
CA ASP A 139 -2.50 -21.64 -11.21
C ASP A 139 -1.59 -21.36 -10.01
N ALA A 140 -0.29 -21.63 -10.14
CA ALA A 140 0.70 -21.30 -9.11
C ALA A 140 0.77 -19.79 -8.84
N SER A 141 0.67 -18.95 -9.87
CA SER A 141 0.66 -17.49 -9.73
C SER A 141 -0.59 -16.98 -9.02
N VAL A 142 -1.74 -17.63 -9.22
CA VAL A 142 -2.99 -17.31 -8.51
C VAL A 142 -2.87 -17.70 -7.04
N CYS A 143 -2.39 -18.91 -6.72
CA CYS A 143 -2.16 -19.33 -5.34
C CYS A 143 -1.19 -18.39 -4.58
N TYR A 144 -0.12 -17.94 -5.24
CA TYR A 144 0.81 -16.96 -4.67
C TYR A 144 0.13 -15.60 -4.46
N TYR A 145 -0.57 -15.08 -5.47
CA TYR A 145 -1.19 -13.76 -5.40
C TYR A 145 -2.32 -13.69 -4.36
N LEU A 146 -3.09 -14.78 -4.21
CA LEU A 146 -4.21 -14.90 -3.27
C LEU A 146 -3.76 -15.15 -1.83
N ASN A 147 -2.47 -15.38 -1.59
CA ASN A 147 -1.96 -15.63 -0.24
C ASN A 147 -2.29 -14.43 0.69
N PRO A 148 -2.96 -14.66 1.84
CA PRO A 148 -3.44 -13.59 2.71
C PRO A 148 -2.31 -12.72 3.27
N ASN A 149 -1.14 -13.31 3.52
CA ASN A 149 0.02 -12.59 4.05
C ASN A 149 0.50 -11.58 3.00
N ILE A 150 0.69 -12.04 1.76
CA ILE A 150 1.11 -11.18 0.64
C ILE A 150 0.06 -10.11 0.34
N SER A 151 -1.23 -10.47 0.41
CA SER A 151 -2.34 -9.54 0.22
C SER A 151 -2.33 -8.42 1.26
N THR A 152 -2.12 -8.76 2.53
CA THR A 152 -2.05 -7.78 3.63
C THR A 152 -0.87 -6.82 3.46
N TRP A 153 0.32 -7.33 3.09
CA TRP A 153 1.47 -6.47 2.81
C TRP A 153 1.24 -5.53 1.62
N ARG A 154 0.52 -5.98 0.59
CA ARG A 154 0.12 -5.12 -0.53
C ARG A 154 -0.84 -4.00 -0.08
N HIS A 155 -1.88 -4.33 0.67
CA HIS A 155 -2.82 -3.33 1.18
C HIS A 155 -2.13 -2.32 2.10
N PHE A 156 -1.25 -2.83 2.97
CA PHE A 156 -0.42 -2.00 3.82
C PHE A 156 0.47 -1.05 3.01
N ALA A 157 1.18 -1.55 2.00
CA ALA A 157 2.04 -0.76 1.13
C ALA A 157 1.26 0.37 0.42
N VAL A 158 0.08 0.06 -0.14
CA VAL A 158 -0.77 1.08 -0.79
C VAL A 158 -1.26 2.12 0.21
N SER A 159 -1.76 1.70 1.37
CA SER A 159 -2.22 2.61 2.42
C SER A 159 -1.09 3.52 2.90
N MET A 160 0.09 2.97 3.13
CA MET A 160 1.26 3.72 3.56
C MET A 160 1.75 4.70 2.49
N ALA A 161 1.76 4.31 1.22
CA ALA A 161 2.11 5.20 0.10
C ALA A 161 1.11 6.36 -0.07
N LEU A 162 -0.18 6.12 0.15
CA LEU A 162 -1.19 7.18 0.04
C LEU A 162 -1.15 8.13 1.25
N VAL A 163 -0.92 7.61 2.46
CA VAL A 163 -0.78 8.42 3.67
C VAL A 163 0.54 9.21 3.69
N SER A 164 1.59 8.71 3.03
CA SER A 164 2.88 9.39 2.97
C SER A 164 2.81 10.73 2.22
N MET A 165 1.90 10.91 1.25
CA MET A 165 1.75 12.15 0.47
C MET A 165 1.38 13.37 1.33
N PRO A 166 0.28 13.37 2.11
CA PRO A 166 -0.05 14.51 2.97
C PRO A 166 0.97 14.71 4.10
N LEU A 167 1.56 13.63 4.63
CA LEU A 167 2.64 13.74 5.61
C LEU A 167 3.89 14.41 5.01
N PHE A 168 4.24 14.10 3.76
CA PHE A 168 5.34 14.73 3.04
C PHE A 168 5.11 16.23 2.85
N LEU A 169 3.89 16.64 2.51
CA LEU A 169 3.52 18.06 2.38
C LEU A 169 3.61 18.77 3.74
N ALA A 170 3.07 18.17 4.81
CA ALA A 170 3.15 18.74 6.16
C ALA A 170 4.60 18.88 6.64
N SER A 171 5.44 17.86 6.43
CA SER A 171 6.86 17.89 6.75
C SER A 171 7.61 18.96 5.94
N SER A 172 7.31 19.09 4.64
CA SER A 172 7.89 20.12 3.78
C SER A 172 7.55 21.54 4.24
N GLY A 173 6.32 21.76 4.71
CA GLY A 173 5.89 23.02 5.32
C GLY A 173 6.71 23.39 6.57
N LEU A 174 6.87 22.45 7.50
CA LEU A 174 7.68 22.66 8.71
C LEU A 174 9.14 22.97 8.38
N ARG A 175 9.68 22.29 7.35
CA ARG A 175 11.06 22.51 6.89
C ARG A 175 11.25 23.90 6.28
N MET A 176 10.30 24.39 5.49
CA MET A 176 10.39 25.70 4.84
C MET A 176 10.50 26.84 5.85
N VAL A 177 9.78 26.78 6.97
CA VAL A 177 9.85 27.79 8.04
C VAL A 177 11.28 27.98 8.53
N VAL A 178 11.95 26.87 8.84
CA VAL A 178 13.31 26.88 9.38
C VAL A 178 14.33 27.24 8.30
N LYS A 179 14.07 26.88 7.04
CA LYS A 179 14.97 27.20 5.93
C LYS A 179 15.04 28.71 5.67
N PHE A 180 13.89 29.40 5.62
CA PHE A 180 13.85 30.86 5.44
C PHE A 180 14.51 31.64 6.58
N ASP A 181 14.33 31.18 7.83
CA ASP A 181 14.94 31.86 8.97
C ASP A 181 16.47 31.74 8.97
N ARG A 182 17.00 30.58 8.58
CA ARG A 182 18.45 30.32 8.54
C ARG A 182 19.17 30.98 7.37
N GLU A 183 18.58 30.92 6.17
CA GLU A 183 19.19 31.54 4.99
C GLU A 183 19.33 33.05 5.16
N ASN A 184 18.43 33.68 5.93
CA ASN A 184 18.52 35.10 6.29
C ASN A 184 19.63 35.40 7.31
N TYR A 185 20.06 34.42 8.10
CA TYR A 185 21.13 34.57 9.09
C TYR A 185 22.53 34.44 8.47
N ASP A 186 22.70 33.56 7.48
CA ASP A 186 24.00 33.31 6.84
C ASP A 186 24.45 34.48 5.93
N TYR A 187 23.51 35.28 5.42
CA TYR A 187 23.78 36.48 4.61
C TYR A 187 23.14 37.72 5.24
N PRO A 188 23.68 38.22 6.36
CA PRO A 188 23.14 39.42 6.99
C PRO A 188 23.26 40.59 6.01
N ASP A 189 22.16 41.33 5.84
CA ASP A 189 22.10 42.50 4.98
C ASP A 189 23.22 43.50 5.38
N PRO A 190 24.08 43.96 4.45
CA PRO A 190 25.14 44.94 4.76
C PRO A 190 24.64 46.25 5.37
N SER A 191 23.33 46.51 5.35
CA SER A 191 22.68 47.66 5.98
C SER A 191 22.70 47.63 7.52
N GLY A 192 22.99 46.48 8.14
CA GLY A 192 23.09 46.33 9.60
C GLY A 192 21.77 46.48 10.36
N SER A 193 20.62 46.54 9.66
CA SER A 193 19.31 46.42 10.31
C SER A 193 19.09 44.97 10.75
N HIS A 194 18.57 44.81 11.97
CA HIS A 194 18.22 43.53 12.58
C HIS A 194 17.48 42.58 11.63
N PRO A 195 17.55 41.25 11.85
CA PRO A 195 16.92 40.25 10.99
C PRO A 195 15.47 40.65 10.67
N ASP A 196 15.22 40.89 9.37
CA ASP A 196 13.95 41.40 8.89
C ASP A 196 12.82 40.46 9.29
N SER A 197 11.88 40.99 10.07
CA SER A 197 10.66 40.28 10.49
C SER A 197 9.85 39.74 9.29
N GLY A 198 10.10 40.26 8.08
CA GLY A 198 9.51 39.79 6.83
C GLY A 198 9.84 38.34 6.49
N SER A 199 11.06 37.87 6.78
CA SER A 199 11.48 36.47 6.50
C SER A 199 10.68 35.45 7.31
N LYS A 200 10.47 35.74 8.60
CA LYS A 200 9.63 34.92 9.50
C LYS A 200 8.17 34.89 9.06
N ILE A 201 7.63 36.05 8.65
CA ILE A 201 6.25 36.14 8.12
C ILE A 201 6.11 35.28 6.86
N LEU A 202 7.08 35.35 5.93
CA LEU A 202 7.07 34.54 4.72
C LEU A 202 7.09 33.04 5.04
N GLY A 203 7.93 32.61 6.00
CA GLY A 203 7.97 31.23 6.46
C GLY A 203 6.62 30.74 6.99
N VAL A 204 5.93 31.55 7.81
CA VAL A 204 4.60 31.22 8.34
C VAL A 204 3.54 31.15 7.23
N ILE A 205 3.58 32.06 6.25
CA ILE A 205 2.66 32.01 5.10
C ILE A 205 2.85 30.69 4.32
N MET A 206 4.10 30.29 4.08
CA MET A 206 4.41 29.03 3.39
C MET A 206 3.97 27.81 4.21
N LEU A 207 4.15 27.84 5.54
CA LEU A 207 3.65 26.79 6.43
C LEU A 207 2.13 26.62 6.31
N ILE A 208 1.38 27.72 6.35
CA ILE A 208 -0.08 27.70 6.21
C ILE A 208 -0.47 27.14 4.85
N TYR A 209 0.20 27.57 3.79
CA TYR A 209 -0.04 27.08 2.43
C TYR A 209 0.17 25.56 2.31
N PHE A 210 1.31 25.04 2.76
CA PHE A 210 1.59 23.60 2.74
C PHE A 210 0.67 22.79 3.65
N SER A 211 0.31 23.33 4.81
CA SER A 211 -0.65 22.69 5.73
C SER A 211 -2.05 22.63 5.11
N LEU A 212 -2.49 23.68 4.44
CA LEU A 212 -3.76 23.70 3.70
C LEU A 212 -3.76 22.67 2.57
N MET A 213 -2.67 22.58 1.80
CA MET A 213 -2.51 21.54 0.78
C MET A 213 -2.59 20.13 1.39
N ALA A 214 -1.91 19.89 2.51
CA ALA A 214 -1.96 18.60 3.20
C ALA A 214 -3.40 18.26 3.65
N VAL A 215 -4.13 19.22 4.23
CA VAL A 215 -5.54 19.03 4.63
C VAL A 215 -6.43 18.73 3.43
N ILE A 216 -6.25 19.45 2.32
CA ILE A 216 -7.01 19.21 1.07
C ILE A 216 -6.73 17.80 0.56
N VAL A 217 -5.47 17.36 0.52
CA VAL A 217 -5.10 16.01 0.07
C VAL A 217 -5.70 14.93 0.98
N VAL A 218 -5.66 15.13 2.31
CA VAL A 218 -6.33 14.22 3.27
C VAL A 218 -7.83 14.18 3.02
N TYR A 219 -8.47 15.32 2.80
CA TYR A 219 -9.90 15.40 2.52
C TYR A 219 -10.26 14.65 1.24
N VAL A 220 -9.54 14.90 0.14
CA VAL A 220 -9.72 14.22 -1.15
C VAL A 220 -9.51 12.71 -0.99
N HIS A 221 -8.47 12.30 -0.27
CA HIS A 221 -8.22 10.89 0.04
C HIS A 221 -9.40 10.25 0.79
N ARG A 222 -9.89 10.87 1.86
CA ARG A 222 -11.05 10.38 2.63
C ARG A 222 -12.32 10.30 1.77
N LEU A 223 -12.52 11.27 0.89
CA LEU A 223 -13.66 11.28 -0.03
C LEU A 223 -13.59 10.12 -1.03
N HIS A 224 -12.42 9.86 -1.62
CA HIS A 224 -12.22 8.72 -2.52
C HIS A 224 -12.48 7.39 -1.83
N PHE A 225 -11.97 7.20 -0.59
CA PHE A 225 -12.24 5.99 0.19
C PHE A 225 -13.73 5.82 0.48
N LYS A 226 -14.42 6.88 0.90
CA LYS A 226 -15.86 6.82 1.15
C LYS A 226 -16.66 6.43 -0.10
N VAL A 227 -16.36 7.04 -1.24
CA VAL A 227 -17.05 6.71 -2.50
C VAL A 227 -16.73 5.29 -2.93
N PHE A 228 -15.49 4.83 -2.76
CA PHE A 228 -15.10 3.46 -3.04
C PHE A 228 -15.89 2.48 -2.18
N ASP A 229 -15.92 2.67 -0.86
CA ASP A 229 -16.65 1.81 0.07
C ASP A 229 -18.15 1.75 -0.27
N GLU A 230 -18.78 2.89 -0.52
CA GLU A 230 -20.20 2.95 -0.90
C GLU A 230 -20.51 2.18 -2.19
N LYS A 231 -19.64 2.27 -3.20
CA LYS A 231 -19.81 1.55 -4.47
C LYS A 231 -19.51 0.06 -4.31
N TYR A 232 -18.50 -0.26 -3.51
CA TYR A 232 -18.10 -1.61 -3.20
C TYR A 232 -19.19 -2.37 -2.45
N ASP A 233 -19.76 -1.77 -1.41
CA ASP A 233 -20.85 -2.37 -0.62
C ASP A 233 -22.11 -2.61 -1.47
N ARG A 234 -22.41 -1.72 -2.43
CA ARG A 234 -23.51 -1.92 -3.38
C ARG A 234 -23.25 -3.06 -4.37
N ALA A 235 -21.98 -3.32 -4.72
CA ALA A 235 -21.60 -4.40 -5.63
C ALA A 235 -21.52 -5.77 -4.94
N LYS A 236 -21.22 -5.80 -3.63
CA LYS A 236 -21.08 -7.03 -2.82
C LYS A 236 -22.24 -8.04 -2.97
N PRO A 237 -23.53 -7.67 -2.91
CA PRO A 237 -24.61 -8.65 -3.09
C PRO A 237 -24.65 -9.26 -4.50
N SER A 238 -24.35 -8.47 -5.53
CA SER A 238 -24.28 -8.96 -6.92
C SER A 238 -23.13 -9.95 -7.10
N MET A 239 -21.96 -9.66 -6.51
CA MET A 239 -20.83 -10.57 -6.51
C MET A 239 -21.14 -11.88 -5.77
N LYS A 240 -21.81 -11.81 -4.61
CA LYS A 240 -22.23 -12.99 -3.86
C LYS A 240 -23.19 -13.86 -4.66
N GLN A 241 -24.19 -13.26 -5.32
CA GLN A 241 -25.12 -13.99 -6.17
C GLN A 241 -24.40 -14.69 -7.32
N HIS A 242 -23.42 -14.02 -7.95
CA HIS A 242 -22.62 -14.63 -9.01
C HIS A 242 -21.80 -15.84 -8.51
N HIS A 243 -21.21 -15.73 -7.31
CA HIS A 243 -20.47 -16.81 -6.67
C HIS A 243 -21.38 -18.01 -6.37
N GLU A 244 -22.56 -17.78 -5.79
CA GLU A 244 -23.56 -18.85 -5.53
C GLU A 244 -24.00 -19.56 -6.83
N VAL A 245 -24.17 -18.81 -7.93
CA VAL A 245 -24.51 -19.39 -9.24
C VAL A 245 -23.38 -20.27 -9.77
N LEU A 246 -22.12 -19.84 -9.65
CA LEU A 246 -20.96 -20.62 -10.08
C LEU A 246 -20.82 -21.91 -9.27
N ASP A 247 -21.04 -21.86 -7.96
CA ASP A 247 -21.01 -23.05 -7.08
C ASP A 247 -22.10 -24.07 -7.43
N VAL A 248 -23.31 -23.59 -7.72
CA VAL A 248 -24.40 -24.47 -8.16
C VAL A 248 -24.09 -25.09 -9.52
N MET A 249 -23.52 -24.32 -10.45
CA MET A 249 -23.15 -24.84 -11.77
C MET A 249 -22.01 -25.86 -11.69
N SER A 250 -20.97 -25.59 -10.89
CA SER A 250 -19.85 -26.52 -10.72
C SER A 250 -20.30 -27.84 -10.07
N SER A 251 -21.14 -27.77 -9.03
CA SER A 251 -21.73 -28.93 -8.36
C SER A 251 -22.57 -29.80 -9.31
N ARG A 252 -23.35 -29.18 -10.21
CA ARG A 252 -24.13 -29.89 -11.25
C ARG A 252 -23.24 -30.60 -12.27
N ILE A 253 -22.12 -29.99 -12.67
CA ILE A 253 -21.17 -30.60 -13.61
C ILE A 253 -20.53 -31.86 -12.99
N PHE A 254 -20.13 -31.79 -11.72
CA PHE A 254 -19.52 -32.94 -11.03
C PHE A 254 -20.51 -34.07 -10.76
N SER A 255 -21.73 -33.75 -10.34
CA SER A 255 -22.79 -34.76 -10.13
C SER A 255 -23.23 -35.44 -11.42
N GLY A 256 -23.33 -34.68 -12.53
CA GLY A 256 -23.69 -35.21 -13.84
C GLY A 256 -22.65 -36.18 -14.44
N ARG A 257 -21.36 -36.00 -14.14
CA ARG A 257 -20.31 -36.95 -14.56
C ARG A 257 -20.37 -38.26 -13.79
N ARG A 258 -20.49 -38.21 -12.45
CA ARG A 258 -20.60 -39.44 -11.63
C ARG A 258 -21.75 -40.34 -12.08
N GLY A 259 -22.93 -39.78 -12.38
CA GLY A 259 -24.08 -40.57 -12.79
C GLY A 259 -23.86 -41.37 -14.09
N LYS A 260 -23.10 -40.82 -15.05
CA LYS A 260 -22.79 -41.51 -16.30
C LYS A 260 -21.75 -42.61 -16.12
N ASP A 261 -20.77 -42.40 -15.25
CA ASP A 261 -19.74 -43.41 -14.97
C ASP A 261 -20.36 -44.64 -14.29
N TYR A 262 -21.27 -44.46 -13.33
CA TYR A 262 -21.99 -45.56 -12.68
C TYR A 262 -22.89 -46.35 -13.65
N ALA A 263 -23.61 -45.66 -14.55
CA ALA A 263 -24.47 -46.32 -15.52
C ALA A 263 -23.69 -47.22 -16.50
N SER A 264 -22.45 -46.86 -16.83
CA SER A 264 -21.60 -47.67 -17.73
C SER A 264 -21.04 -48.94 -17.08
N TYR A 265 -20.90 -48.97 -15.75
CA TYR A 265 -20.42 -50.14 -15.02
C TYR A 265 -21.51 -51.19 -14.79
N THR A 266 -22.78 -50.78 -14.73
CA THR A 266 -23.92 -51.69 -14.51
C THR A 266 -24.45 -52.38 -15.77
N SER A 267 -23.91 -52.04 -16.96
CA SER A 267 -24.32 -52.62 -18.24
C SER A 267 -23.35 -53.67 -18.81
N ARG A 268 -22.51 -54.29 -17.98
CA ARG A 268 -21.71 -55.48 -18.29
C ARG A 268 -22.03 -56.59 -17.32
#